data_AF-A0A7W0FFT8-F1
#
_entry.id   AF-A0A7W0FFT8-F1
#
_cell.length_a   1.000
_cell.length_b   1.000
_cell.length_c   1.000
_cell.angle_alpha   90.00
_cell.angle_beta   90.00
_cell.angle_gamma   90.00
#
_symmetry.space_group_name_H-M   'P 1'
#
loop_
_entity.id
_entity.type
_entity.pdbx_description
1 polymer ?
#
loop_
_entity_poly.entity_id
_entity_poly.type
_entity_poly.pdbx_seq_one_letter_code
_entity_poly.pdbx_strand_id
1 'polypeptide(L)' 'MTIDPKILKALQIIYPELTNPGRKPINWAVTGSLGMVLHGMQLDINDIDIQTDKEGAYEIERRLVKYL' A
#
# COMPACT_ATOMS: atom_id res chain seq x y z
N MET A 1 -20.10 1.38 -2.69
CA MET A 1 -19.00 2.11 -2.02
C MET A 1 -17.95 2.37 -3.08
N THR A 2 -17.58 3.63 -3.29
CA THR A 2 -16.63 3.99 -4.34
C THR A 2 -15.35 4.43 -3.65
N ILE A 3 -14.25 3.71 -3.88
CA ILE A 3 -12.93 4.11 -3.39
C ILE A 3 -12.58 5.46 -4.04
N ASP A 4 -12.12 6.44 -3.26
CA ASP A 4 -11.70 7.74 -3.79
C ASP A 4 -10.65 7.52 -4.90
N PRO A 5 -10.82 8.10 -6.10
CA PRO A 5 -9.87 7.99 -7.20
C PRO A 5 -8.42 8.34 -6.81
N LYS A 6 -8.20 9.24 -5.85
CA LYS A 6 -6.87 9.59 -5.34
C LYS A 6 -6.22 8.43 -4.58
N ILE A 7 -7.00 7.76 -3.73
CA ILE A 7 -6.55 6.57 -2.99
C ILE A 7 -6.25 5.45 -3.98
N LEU A 8 -7.13 5.22 -4.95
CA LEU A 8 -6.90 4.21 -5.99
C LEU A 8 -5.62 4.51 -6.79
N LYS A 9 -5.40 5.76 -7.19
CA LYS A 9 -4.19 6.18 -7.91
C LYS A 9 -2.93 5.99 -7.08
N ALA A 10 -2.97 6.33 -5.78
CA ALA A 10 -1.84 6.09 -4.88
C ALA A 10 -1.54 4.60 -4.75
N LEU A 11 -2.56 3.75 -4.58
CA LEU A 11 -2.38 2.29 -4.52
C LEU A 11 -1.79 1.73 -5.83
N GLN A 12 -2.21 2.25 -6.99
CA GLN A 12 -1.66 1.89 -8.31
C GLN A 12 -0.18 2.28 -8.48
N ILE A 13 0.32 3.27 -7.72
CA ILE A 13 1.74 3.63 -7.68
C ILE A 13 2.50 2.73 -6.70
N ILE A 14 1.95 2.48 -5.52
CA ILE A 14 2.57 1.69 -4.46
C ILE A 14 2.74 0.23 -4.91
N TYR A 15 1.68 -0.38 -5.46
CA TYR A 15 1.66 -1.79 -5.82
C TYR A 15 2.85 -2.25 -6.69
N PRO A 16 3.16 -1.63 -7.85
CA PRO A 16 4.28 -2.07 -8.69
C PRO A 16 5.64 -1.86 -8.01
N GLU A 17 5.82 -0.85 -7.16
CA GLU A 17 7.09 -0.65 -6.43
C GLU A 17 7.31 -1.75 -5.37
N LEU A 18 6.24 -2.21 -4.72
CA LEU A 18 6.33 -3.23 -3.67
C LEU A 18 6.34 -4.67 -4.21
N THR A 19 5.82 -4.90 -5.42
CA THR A 19 5.72 -6.25 -6.05
C THR A 19 6.72 -6.51 -7.16
N ASN A 20 7.60 -5.56 -7.48
CA ASN A 20 8.58 -5.70 -8.56
C ASN A 20 9.51 -6.91 -8.31
N PRO A 21 9.46 -7.97 -9.16
CA PRO A 21 10.27 -9.18 -8.96
C PRO A 21 11.77 -8.97 -9.21
N GLY A 22 12.16 -7.86 -9.85
CA GLY A 22 13.56 -7.46 -10.03
C GLY A 22 14.19 -6.76 -8.83
N ARG A 23 13.48 -6.61 -7.71
CA ARG A 23 13.96 -6.00 -6.47
C ARG A 23 13.94 -7.01 -5.30
N LYS A 24 14.56 -6.66 -4.18
CA LYS A 24 14.49 -7.44 -2.93
C LYS A 24 13.01 -7.72 -2.57
N PRO A 25 12.58 -8.95 -2.28
CA PRO A 25 11.22 -9.17 -1.81
C PRO A 25 10.94 -8.43 -0.50
N ILE A 26 9.70 -7.94 -0.32
CA ILE A 26 9.24 -7.32 0.93
C ILE A 26 8.03 -8.12 1.41
N ASN A 27 7.99 -8.46 2.70
CA ASN A 27 6.75 -8.92 3.33
C ASN A 27 5.88 -7.71 3.63
N TRP A 28 4.75 -7.55 2.97
CA TRP A 28 3.86 -6.42 3.20
C TRP A 28 2.40 -6.82 3.01
N ALA A 29 1.49 -6.05 3.62
CA ALA A 29 0.06 -6.17 3.44
C ALA A 29 -0.59 -4.79 3.49
N VAL A 30 -1.70 -4.63 2.76
CA VAL A 30 -2.62 -3.50 2.98
C VAL A 30 -3.43 -3.79 4.24
N THR A 31 -3.46 -2.84 5.16
CA THR A 31 -4.19 -2.97 6.43
C THR A 31 -5.18 -1.82 6.60
N GLY A 32 -5.69 -1.64 7.82
CA GLY A 32 -6.62 -0.55 8.13
C GLY A 32 -7.92 -0.62 7.35
N SER A 33 -8.54 0.55 7.17
CA SER A 33 -9.83 0.71 6.49
C SER A 33 -9.81 0.18 5.05
N LEU A 34 -8.77 0.51 4.29
CA LEU A 34 -8.63 0.03 2.91
C LEU A 34 -8.54 -1.51 2.85
N GLY A 35 -7.73 -2.14 3.71
CA GLY A 35 -7.62 -3.59 3.77
C GLY A 35 -8.97 -4.26 4.09
N MET A 36 -9.73 -3.70 5.05
CA MET A 36 -11.07 -4.17 5.39
C MET A 36 -12.06 -4.05 4.23
N VAL A 37 -12.08 -2.91 3.53
CA VAL A 37 -12.96 -2.68 2.37
C VAL A 37 -12.62 -3.60 1.20
N LEU A 38 -11.33 -3.86 0.94
CA LEU A 38 -10.90 -4.84 -0.07
C LEU A 38 -11.42 -6.26 0.23
N HIS A 39 -11.69 -6.58 1.50
CA HIS A 39 -12.32 -7.83 1.94
C HIS A 39 -13.86 -7.76 2.08
N GLY A 40 -14.49 -6.71 1.56
CA GLY A 40 -15.96 -6.61 1.46
C GLY A 40 -16.65 -5.95 2.65
N MET A 41 -15.89 -5.39 3.61
CA MET A 41 -16.48 -4.60 4.68
C MET A 41 -16.95 -3.23 4.18
N GLN A 42 -17.92 -2.65 4.89
CA GLN A 42 -18.50 -1.35 4.55
C GLN A 42 -17.98 -0.25 5.49
N LEU A 43 -16.93 0.45 5.08
CA LEU A 43 -16.25 1.48 5.86
C LEU A 43 -15.79 2.63 4.96
N ASP A 44 -15.67 3.83 5.51
CA ASP A 44 -15.00 4.94 4.84
C ASP A 44 -13.48 4.73 4.83
N ILE A 45 -12.83 5.07 3.72
CA ILE A 45 -11.38 5.00 3.55
C ILE A 45 -10.85 6.42 3.46
N ASN A 46 -9.89 6.77 4.32
CA ASN A 46 -9.29 8.10 4.36
C ASN A 46 -7.81 8.11 3.96
N ASP A 47 -7.16 6.95 4.03
CA ASP A 47 -5.72 6.76 3.87
C ASP A 47 -5.38 5.32 3.41
N ILE A 48 -4.09 5.04 3.26
CA ILE A 48 -3.55 3.72 2.91
C ILE A 48 -2.57 3.31 4.00
N ASP A 49 -2.95 2.29 4.76
CA ASP A 49 -2.05 1.65 5.72
C ASP A 49 -1.32 0.49 5.06
N ILE A 50 0.01 0.53 5.08
CA ILE A 50 0.87 -0.59 4.67
C ILE A 50 1.59 -1.12 5.91
N GLN A 51 1.30 -2.37 6.26
CA GLN A 51 2.02 -3.08 7.32
C GLN A 51 3.11 -3.97 6.72
N THR A 52 4.25 -4.03 7.39
CA THR A 52 5.42 -4.79 6.97
C THR A 52 6.27 -5.19 8.18
N ASP A 53 7.34 -5.94 7.95
CA ASP A 53 8.36 -6.20 8.97
C ASP A 53 9.37 -5.04 9.08
N LYS A 54 10.31 -5.15 10.04
CA LYS A 54 11.29 -4.09 10.29
C LYS A 54 12.15 -3.76 9.06
N GLU A 55 12.61 -4.76 8.33
CA GLU A 55 13.46 -4.52 7.15
C GLU A 55 12.64 -3.96 5.99
N GLY A 56 11.42 -4.45 5.82
CA GLY A 56 10.49 -4.00 4.80
C GLY A 56 10.16 -2.52 4.94
N ALA A 57 9.99 -1.99 6.15
CA ALA A 57 9.72 -0.57 6.36
C ALA A 57 10.78 0.34 5.71
N TYR A 58 12.07 0.04 5.92
CA TYR A 58 13.17 0.80 5.32
C TYR A 58 13.29 0.57 3.80
N GLU A 59 12.94 -0.62 3.31
CA GLU A 59 12.96 -0.88 1.87
C GLU A 59 11.81 -0.18 1.15
N ILE A 60 10.62 -0.11 1.76
CA ILE A 60 9.48 0.68 1.27
C ILE A 60 9.87 2.15 1.19
N GLU A 61 10.46 2.70 2.26
CA GLU A 61 10.98 4.08 2.27
C GLU A 61 11.91 4.33 1.09
N ARG A 62 12.94 3.50 0.90
CA ARG A 62 13.89 3.64 -0.22
C ARG A 62 13.22 3.63 -1.60
N ARG A 63 12.16 2.84 -1.79
CA ARG A 63 11.47 2.74 -3.10
C ARG A 63 10.56 3.91 -3.37
N LEU A 64 9.91 4.42 -2.32
CA LEU A 64 8.88 5.44 -2.42
C LEU A 64 9.39 6.86 -2.17
N VAL A 65 10.63 7.03 -1.69
CA VAL A 65 11.23 8.36 -1.41
C VAL A 65 11.14 9.33 -2.59
N LYS A 66 11.16 8.83 -3.83
CA LYS A 66 11.03 9.65 -5.05
C LYS A 66 9.65 10.30 -5.25
N TYR A 67 8.68 9.95 -4.42
CA TYR A 67 7.31 10.49 -4.43
C TYR A 67 7.04 11.47 -3.26
N LEU A 68 8.07 11.78 -2.45
CA LEU A 68 8.05 12.86 -1.45
C LEU A 68 8.38 14.19 -2.11
#